data_AF-A0A402BGI3-F1
#
_entry.id   AF-A0A402BGI3-F1
#
_cell.length_a   1.000
_cell.length_b   1.000
_cell.length_c   1.000
_cell.angle_alpha   90.00
_cell.angle_beta   90.00
_cell.angle_gamma   90.00
#
_symmetry.space_group_name_H-M   'P 1'
#
loop_
_entity.id
_entity.type
_entity.pdbx_description
1 polymer ?
#
loop_
_entity_poly.entity_id
_entity_poly.type
_entity_poly.pdbx_seq_one_letter_code
_entity_poly.pdbx_strand_id
1 'polypeptide(L)' 'MNCPICNDIMKIVRKDASYNRSKPATYDRTLFRCIDCDTWIKIEVPMKQIQTAKIVQPAS' A
#
# COMPACT_ATOMS: atom_id res chain seq x y z
N MET A 1 -6.30 -12.80 -2.63
CA MET A 1 -5.04 -13.44 -3.12
C MET A 1 -4.92 -14.81 -2.48
N ASN A 2 -4.21 -15.76 -3.10
CA ASN A 2 -4.02 -17.08 -2.49
C ASN A 2 -2.85 -17.08 -1.51
N CYS A 3 -2.95 -17.86 -0.44
CA CYS A 3 -1.89 -18.05 0.53
C CYS A 3 -0.76 -18.89 -0.07
N PRO A 4 0.51 -18.48 0.02
CA PRO A 4 1.62 -19.27 -0.53
C PRO A 4 1.91 -20.56 0.26
N ILE A 5 1.30 -20.74 1.44
CA ILE A 5 1.53 -21.91 2.31
C ILE A 5 0.49 -23.00 2.09
N CYS A 6 -0.80 -22.64 2.17
CA CYS A 6 -1.91 -23.59 2.07
C CYS A 6 -2.75 -23.44 0.80
N ASN A 7 -2.44 -22.45 -0.05
CA ASN A 7 -3.16 -22.11 -1.28
C ASN A 7 -4.62 -21.62 -1.08
N ASP A 8 -5.08 -21.47 0.16
CA ASP A 8 -6.41 -20.92 0.47
C ASP A 8 -6.53 -19.42 0.17
N ILE A 9 -7.77 -18.97 -0.01
CA ILE A 9 -8.08 -17.57 -0.31
C ILE A 9 -7.86 -16.71 0.95
N MET A 10 -6.91 -15.78 0.88
CA MET A 10 -6.65 -14.82 1.93
C MET A 10 -7.61 -13.63 1.86
N LYS A 11 -8.08 -13.20 3.04
CA LYS A 11 -8.95 -12.03 3.21
C LYS A 11 -8.14 -10.78 3.52
N ILE A 12 -8.64 -9.63 3.09
CA ILE A 12 -8.09 -8.32 3.44
C ILE A 12 -8.53 -7.99 4.87
N VAL A 13 -7.57 -7.69 5.73
CA VAL A 13 -7.82 -7.31 7.14
C VAL A 13 -7.73 -5.81 7.32
N ARG A 14 -6.86 -5.14 6.57
CA ARG A 14 -6.67 -3.69 6.65
C ARG A 14 -6.23 -3.11 5.30
N LYS A 15 -6.72 -1.91 5.02
CA LYS A 15 -6.22 -1.01 3.98
C LYS A 15 -5.93 0.33 4.61
N ASP A 16 -4.72 0.85 4.45
CA ASP A 16 -4.30 2.11 5.05
C ASP A 16 -3.12 2.74 4.29
N ALA A 17 -2.86 4.02 4.53
CA ALA A 17 -1.69 4.70 3.99
C ALA A 17 -0.50 4.53 4.94
N SER A 18 0.64 4.08 4.42
CA SER A 18 1.88 3.89 5.16
C SER A 18 2.92 4.89 4.66
N TYR A 19 3.53 5.67 5.55
CA TYR A 19 4.61 6.60 5.20
C TYR A 19 5.97 6.02 5.58
N ASN A 20 6.88 5.94 4.60
CA ASN A 20 8.25 5.50 4.85
C ASN A 20 9.14 6.73 5.10
N ARG A 21 9.68 6.87 6.32
CA ARG A 21 10.59 7.97 6.67
C ARG A 21 11.97 7.85 6.03
N SER A 22 12.48 6.63 5.86
CA SER A 22 13.80 6.38 5.27
C SER A 22 13.82 6.59 3.76
N LYS A 23 12.66 6.44 3.11
CA LYS A 23 12.44 6.74 1.69
C LYS A 23 11.14 7.55 1.60
N PRO A 24 11.21 8.89 1.67
CA PRO A 24 10.05 9.77 1.86
C PRO A 24 9.01 9.59 0.74
N ALA A 25 8.11 8.65 0.97
CA ALA A 25 7.07 8.22 0.05
C ALA A 25 5.92 7.61 0.86
N THR A 26 4.71 7.89 0.38
CA THR A 26 3.49 7.29 0.92
C THR A 26 3.11 6.11 0.05
N TYR A 27 2.68 5.03 0.69
CA TYR A 27 2.30 3.78 0.05
C TYR A 27 0.86 3.45 0.44
N ASP A 28 0.06 3.02 -0.53
CA ASP A 28 -1.19 2.33 -0.24
C ASP A 28 -0.84 0.92 0.23
N ARG A 29 -1.10 0.66 1.51
CA ARG A 29 -0.82 -0.60 2.17
C ARG A 29 -2.09 -1.43 2.27
N THR A 30 -2.01 -2.68 1.82
CA THR A 30 -3.06 -3.69 2.05
C THR A 30 -2.47 -4.85 2.81
N LEU A 31 -3.11 -5.22 3.92
CA LEU A 31 -2.74 -6.38 4.75
C LEU A 31 -3.75 -7.51 4.54
N PHE A 32 -3.21 -8.70 4.32
CA PHE A 32 -3.95 -9.95 4.15
C PHE A 32 -3.60 -10.91 5.27
N ARG A 33 -4.58 -11.67 5.71
CA ARG A 33 -4.41 -12.78 6.66
C ARG A 33 -5.08 -14.02 6.10
N CYS A 34 -4.37 -15.14 6.13
CA CYS A 34 -4.95 -16.46 5.92
C CYS A 34 -5.55 -16.93 7.24
N ILE A 35 -6.80 -17.39 7.24
CA ILE A 35 -7.48 -17.84 8.47
C ILE A 35 -6.99 -19.24 8.87
N ASP A 36 -6.63 -20.07 7.91
CA ASP A 36 -6.34 -21.48 8.14
C ASP A 36 -4.93 -21.72 8.69
N CYS A 37 -3.92 -21.01 8.17
CA CYS A 37 -2.51 -21.16 8.58
C CYS A 37 -1.90 -19.89 9.21
N ASP A 38 -2.73 -18.89 9.50
CA ASP A 38 -2.34 -17.61 10.12
C ASP A 38 -1.22 -16.83 9.40
N THR A 39 -0.98 -17.11 8.13
CA THR A 39 0.03 -16.41 7.32
C THR A 39 -0.41 -14.97 7.06
N TRP A 40 0.53 -14.02 7.18
CA TRP A 40 0.32 -12.60 6.90
C TRP A 40 1.06 -12.16 5.65
N ILE A 41 0.39 -11.38 4.80
CA ILE A 41 1.01 -10.76 3.63
C ILE A 41 0.70 -9.27 3.64
N LYS A 42 1.73 -8.48 3.31
CA LYS A 42 1.64 -7.03 3.14
C LYS A 42 1.97 -6.66 1.70
N ILE A 43 1.07 -5.92 1.06
CA ILE A 43 1.32 -5.29 -0.25
C ILE A 43 1.40 -3.79 -0.02
N GLU A 44 2.48 -3.16 -0.49
CA GLU A 44 2.68 -1.71 -0.45
C GLU A 44 2.87 -1.21 -1.89
N VAL A 45 1.92 -0.42 -2.38
CA VAL A 45 1.99 0.20 -3.71
C VAL A 45 2.35 1.68 -3.51
N PRO A 46 3.44 2.19 -4.11
CA PRO A 46 3.77 3.61 -4.01
C PRO A 46 2.60 4.44 -4.55
N MET A 47 2.10 5.38 -3.75
CA MET A 47 1.19 6.39 -4.27
C MET A 47 2.02 7.24 -5.23
N LYS A 48 1.65 7.28 -6.52
CA LYS A 48 2.27 8.24 -7.45
C LYS A 48 2.15 9.61 -6.79
N GLN A 49 3.28 10.24 -6.48
CA GLN A 49 3.27 11.65 -6.15
C GLN A 49 2.70 12.33 -7.39
N ILE A 50 1.44 12.78 -7.30
CA ILE A 50 0.93 13.77 -8.24
C ILE A 50 1.88 14.92 -8.03
N GLN A 51 2.86 15.08 -8.93
CA GLN A 51 3.68 16.26 -8.97
C GLN A 51 2.67 17.37 -9.19
N THR A 52 2.34 18.10 -8.13
CA THR A 52 1.60 19.33 -8.23
C THR A 52 2.50 20.20 -9.10
N ALA A 53 2.22 20.22 -10.40
CA ALA A 53 2.86 21.12 -11.32
C ALA A 53 2.71 22.49 -10.67
N LYS A 54 3.83 23.09 -10.26
CA LYS A 54 3.83 24.45 -9.74
C LYS A 54 3.15 25.28 -10.82
N ILE A 55 1.91 25.67 -10.58
CA ILE A 55 1.24 26.68 -11.39
C ILE A 55 2.03 27.94 -11.07
N VAL A 56 3.03 28.23 -11.90
CA VAL A 56 3.70 29.53 -11.92
C VAL A 56 2.60 30.50 -12.35
N GLN A 57 1.97 31.15 -11.38
CA GLN A 57 1.09 32.27 -11.64
C GLN A 57 1.95 33.36 -12.29
N PRO A 58 1.62 33.85 -13.50
CA PRO A 58 2.24 35.05 -14.00
C PRO A 58 1.77 36.21 -13.12
N ALA A 59 2.72 36.93 -12.53
CA ALA A 59 2.44 38.17 -11.81
C ALA A 59 1.75 39.16 -12.77
N SER A 60 0.62 39.70 -12.34
CA SER A 60 -0.04 40.85 -12.99
C SER A 60 0.58 42.16 -12.51
#